data_AF-A0ABD3XZ97-F1
#
_entry.id   AF-A0ABD3XZ97-F1
#
_cell.length_a   1.000
_cell.length_b   1.000
_cell.length_c   1.000
_cell.angle_alpha   90.00
_cell.angle_beta   90.00
_cell.angle_gamma   90.00
#
_symmetry.space_group_name_H-M   'P 1'
#
loop_
_entity.id
_entity.type
_entity.pdbx_description
1 polymer ?
#
loop_
_entity_poly.entity_id
_entity_poly.type
_entity_poly.pdbx_seq_one_letter_code
_entity_poly.pdbx_strand_id
1 'polypeptide(L)'
;MVFLQGEGEQRFPKFIPPCDLNQHISHFILSVRKKGHEEFEPSTLRDMISSIDRYLRTKSYGVSIINDIKFHKSRSVLKMKLKNLKKLGKGINPRASSPVSDQDLQKMYEAQTLGDENPTNLIPSMWLIFTMHFGMRTGKETHNL
;
A
#
# COMPACT_ATOMS: atom_id res chain seq x y z
N MET A 1 -10.25 16.59 4.43
CA MET A 1 -11.04 17.81 4.15
C MET A 1 -10.17 18.95 3.65
N VAL A 2 -8.92 19.09 4.13
CA VAL A 2 -8.00 20.18 3.74
C VAL A 2 -7.84 20.36 2.22
N PHE A 3 -7.73 19.28 1.43
CA PHE A 3 -7.61 19.39 -0.03
C PHE A 3 -8.83 20.05 -0.71
N LEU A 4 -10.03 19.54 -0.44
CA LEU A 4 -11.26 20.09 -1.04
C LEU A 4 -11.50 21.54 -0.62
N GLN A 5 -11.22 21.87 0.64
CA GLN A 5 -11.32 23.24 1.13
C GLN A 5 -10.34 24.19 0.40
N GLY A 6 -9.14 23.71 0.06
CA GLY A 6 -8.17 24.47 -0.76
C GLY A 6 -8.64 24.72 -2.19
N GLU A 7 -9.51 23.86 -2.73
CA GLU A 7 -10.15 24.01 -4.05
C GLU A 7 -11.46 24.81 -3.98
N GLY A 8 -11.78 25.43 -2.83
CA GLY A 8 -13.04 26.15 -2.62
C GLY A 8 -14.27 25.26 -2.43
N GLU A 9 -14.09 23.94 -2.33
CA GLU A 9 -15.17 22.98 -2.12
C GLU A 9 -15.48 22.83 -0.63
N GLN A 10 -16.60 23.41 -0.20
CA GLN A 10 -17.06 23.40 1.19
C GLN A 10 -18.03 22.25 1.50
N ARG A 11 -18.58 21.57 0.48
CA ARG A 11 -19.51 20.45 0.69
C ARG A 11 -18.74 19.25 1.25
N PHE A 12 -19.40 18.49 2.13
CA PHE A 12 -18.86 17.19 2.53
C PHE A 12 -18.80 16.24 1.32
N PRO A 13 -17.78 15.38 1.21
CA PRO A 13 -17.60 14.50 0.04
C PRO A 13 -18.84 13.68 -0.36
N LYS A 14 -19.65 13.26 0.62
CA LYS A 14 -20.88 12.49 0.37
C LYS A 14 -22.01 13.28 -0.30
N PHE A 15 -21.93 14.61 -0.29
CA PHE A 15 -22.93 15.53 -0.86
C PHE A 15 -22.45 16.20 -2.15
N ILE A 16 -21.21 15.94 -2.58
CA ILE A 16 -20.70 16.42 -3.85
C ILE A 16 -21.31 15.55 -4.96
N PRO A 17 -21.80 16.11 -6.07
CA PRO A 17 -22.24 15.32 -7.22
C PRO A 17 -21.09 14.49 -7.83
N PRO A 18 -21.37 13.32 -8.43
CA PRO A 18 -20.32 12.49 -9.02
C PRO A 18 -19.47 13.19 -10.08
N CYS A 19 -20.05 14.11 -10.86
CA CYS A 19 -19.31 14.89 -11.87
C CYS A 19 -18.23 15.77 -11.21
N ASP A 20 -18.63 16.58 -10.23
CA ASP A 20 -17.74 17.46 -9.48
C ASP A 20 -16.70 16.66 -8.70
N LEU A 21 -17.12 15.58 -8.03
CA LEU A 21 -16.22 14.75 -7.26
C LEU A 21 -15.18 14.06 -8.15
N ASN A 22 -15.59 13.65 -9.36
CA ASN A 22 -14.68 13.09 -10.36
C ASN A 22 -13.65 14.13 -10.85
N GLN A 23 -14.00 15.41 -10.92
CA GLN A 23 -13.04 16.48 -11.20
C GLN A 23 -12.05 16.66 -10.04
N HIS A 24 -12.55 16.75 -8.81
CA HIS A 24 -11.74 16.92 -7.60
C HIS A 24 -10.75 15.78 -7.39
N ILE A 25 -11.19 14.53 -7.56
CA ILE A 25 -10.32 13.35 -7.47
C ILE A 25 -9.27 13.36 -8.57
N SER A 26 -9.63 13.75 -9.79
CA SER A 26 -8.66 13.89 -10.89
C SER A 26 -7.56 14.89 -10.54
N HIS A 27 -7.92 16.04 -9.98
CA HIS A 27 -6.95 17.04 -9.56
C HIS A 27 -6.08 16.51 -8.40
N PHE A 28 -6.70 15.89 -7.39
CA PHE A 28 -5.99 15.26 -6.29
C PHE A 28 -4.91 14.27 -6.77
N ILE A 29 -5.25 13.38 -7.71
CA ILE A 29 -4.30 12.40 -8.28
C ILE A 29 -3.09 13.09 -8.93
N LEU A 30 -3.30 14.24 -9.57
CA LEU A 30 -2.23 14.97 -10.25
C LEU A 30 -1.35 15.77 -9.28
N SER A 31 -1.93 16.31 -8.22
CA SER A 31 -1.28 17.22 -7.27
C SER A 31 -0.66 16.54 -6.06
N VAL A 32 -1.14 15.36 -5.66
CA VAL A 32 -0.69 14.71 -4.42
C VAL A 32 0.79 14.32 -4.47
N ARG A 33 1.57 14.79 -3.48
CA ARG A 33 3.02 14.52 -3.32
C ARG A 33 3.36 14.28 -1.86
N LYS A 34 4.49 13.62 -1.61
CA LYS A 34 5.04 13.46 -0.25
C LYS A 34 5.51 14.81 0.28
N LYS A 35 5.79 14.84 1.59
CA LYS A 35 6.56 15.95 2.19
C LYS A 35 7.91 16.05 1.46
N GLY A 36 8.24 17.24 0.97
CA GLY A 36 9.42 17.46 0.10
C GLY A 36 9.16 17.32 -1.40
N HIS A 37 7.89 17.33 -1.84
CA HIS A 37 7.49 17.33 -3.26
C HIS A 37 7.85 16.07 -4.07
N GLU A 38 8.26 15.00 -3.39
CA GLU A 38 8.53 13.72 -4.04
C GLU A 38 7.23 13.01 -4.47
N GLU A 39 7.29 12.28 -5.58
CA GLU A 39 6.22 11.41 -6.06
C GLU A 39 6.02 10.19 -5.15
N PHE A 40 4.76 9.76 -5.03
CA PHE A 40 4.40 8.50 -4.37
C PHE A 40 4.69 7.28 -5.26
N GLU A 41 4.81 6.11 -4.65
CA GLU A 41 4.83 4.85 -5.39
C GLU A 41 3.46 4.58 -6.04
N PRO A 42 3.42 3.85 -7.18
CA PRO A 42 2.18 3.48 -7.84
C PRO A 42 1.19 2.71 -6.94
N SER A 43 1.69 1.85 -6.04
CA SER A 43 0.90 1.11 -5.05
C SER A 43 0.22 2.07 -4.07
N THR A 44 1.00 2.93 -3.42
CA THR A 44 0.49 3.89 -2.44
C THR A 44 -0.58 4.80 -3.04
N LEU A 45 -0.39 5.29 -4.26
CA LEU A 45 -1.38 6.15 -4.92
C LEU A 45 -2.70 5.38 -5.18
N ARG A 46 -2.64 4.10 -5.54
CA ARG A 46 -3.85 3.26 -5.66
C ARG A 46 -4.54 3.04 -4.32
N ASP A 47 -3.76 2.84 -3.26
CA ASP A 47 -4.29 2.64 -1.91
C ASP A 47 -5.02 3.87 -1.40
N MET A 48 -4.51 5.08 -1.70
CA MET A 48 -5.20 6.33 -1.41
C MET A 48 -6.58 6.38 -2.07
N ILE A 49 -6.66 6.10 -3.39
CA ILE A 49 -7.94 6.10 -4.11
C ILE A 49 -8.88 5.02 -3.59
N SER A 50 -8.36 3.83 -3.28
CA SER A 50 -9.14 2.74 -2.69
C SER A 50 -9.67 3.09 -1.29
N SER A 51 -8.91 3.84 -0.51
CA SER A 51 -9.31 4.33 0.81
C SER A 51 -10.43 5.38 0.69
N ILE A 52 -10.34 6.30 -0.27
CA ILE A 52 -11.40 7.28 -0.56
C ILE A 52 -12.68 6.57 -1.01
N ASP A 53 -12.58 5.62 -1.95
CA ASP A 53 -13.73 4.85 -2.41
C ASP A 53 -14.39 4.08 -1.26
N ARG A 54 -13.59 3.42 -0.42
CA ARG A 54 -14.07 2.74 0.79
C ARG A 54 -14.79 3.70 1.73
N TYR A 55 -14.23 4.88 1.96
CA TYR A 55 -14.87 5.92 2.80
C TYR A 55 -16.21 6.37 2.21
N LEU A 56 -16.32 6.59 0.91
CA LEU A 56 -17.59 6.97 0.27
C LEU A 56 -18.64 5.87 0.38
N ARG A 57 -18.24 4.59 0.27
CA ARG A 57 -19.14 3.45 0.50
C ARG A 57 -19.68 3.41 1.92
N THR A 58 -18.85 3.66 2.94
CA THR A 58 -19.33 3.72 4.34
C THR A 58 -20.25 4.91 4.61
N LYS A 59 -20.29 5.90 3.71
CA LYS A 59 -21.23 7.04 3.74
C LYS A 59 -22.40 6.89 2.79
N SER A 60 -22.63 5.69 2.24
CA SER A 60 -23.73 5.38 1.33
C SER A 60 -23.81 6.30 0.11
N TYR A 61 -22.65 6.66 -0.46
CA TYR A 61 -22.57 7.58 -1.60
C TYR A 61 -23.18 7.03 -2.91
N GLY A 62 -23.45 5.72 -2.98
CA GLY A 62 -24.24 5.09 -4.05
C GLY A 62 -23.50 4.80 -5.36
N VAL A 63 -22.31 5.37 -5.58
CA VAL A 63 -21.47 5.14 -6.78
C VAL A 63 -20.01 4.93 -6.39
N SER A 64 -19.29 4.07 -7.11
CA SER A 64 -17.88 3.75 -6.83
C SER A 64 -16.93 4.50 -7.76
N ILE A 65 -15.88 5.09 -7.20
CA ILE A 65 -14.77 5.69 -7.95
C ILE A 65 -14.05 4.66 -8.82
N ILE A 66 -13.95 3.42 -8.34
CA ILE A 66 -13.17 2.35 -8.98
C ILE A 66 -13.94 1.74 -10.15
N ASN A 67 -15.24 1.50 -9.96
CA ASN A 67 -16.02 0.67 -10.88
C ASN A 67 -16.99 1.48 -11.76
N ASP A 68 -17.51 2.61 -11.28
CA ASP A 68 -18.58 3.34 -11.97
C ASP A 68 -18.03 4.18 -13.14
N ILE A 69 -18.85 4.30 -14.20
CA ILE A 69 -18.54 5.11 -15.39
C ILE A 69 -18.51 6.60 -15.09
N LYS A 70 -19.25 7.07 -14.07
CA LYS A 70 -19.26 8.47 -13.63
C LYS A 70 -17.88 8.97 -13.20
N PHE A 71 -16.96 8.06 -12.85
CA PHE A 71 -15.57 8.37 -12.47
C PHE A 71 -14.54 8.07 -13.56
N HIS A 72 -14.95 7.96 -14.83
CA HIS A 72 -14.05 7.65 -15.95
C HIS A 72 -12.84 8.59 -16.03
N LYS A 73 -13.02 9.90 -15.79
CA LYS A 73 -11.93 10.89 -15.82
C LYS A 73 -10.86 10.60 -14.76
N SER A 74 -11.27 10.44 -13.51
CA SER A 74 -10.38 10.10 -12.39
C SER A 74 -9.62 8.81 -12.66
N ARG A 75 -10.31 7.79 -13.18
CA ARG A 75 -9.70 6.49 -13.52
C ARG A 75 -8.68 6.62 -14.66
N SER A 76 -8.98 7.43 -15.67
CA SER A 76 -8.08 7.71 -16.79
C SER A 76 -6.82 8.46 -16.32
N VAL A 77 -7.01 9.50 -15.50
CA VAL A 77 -5.92 10.28 -14.90
C VAL A 77 -5.06 9.41 -13.99
N LEU A 78 -5.67 8.55 -13.16
CA LEU A 78 -4.95 7.58 -12.33
C LEU A 78 -4.10 6.65 -13.20
N LYS A 79 -4.69 6.04 -14.24
CA LYS A 79 -3.96 5.15 -15.15
C LYS A 79 -2.76 5.86 -15.80
N MET A 80 -2.96 7.09 -16.28
CA MET A 80 -1.90 7.92 -16.86
C MET A 80 -0.78 8.20 -15.83
N LYS A 81 -1.14 8.68 -14.64
CA LYS A 81 -0.19 9.00 -13.57
C LYS A 81 0.62 7.77 -13.16
N LEU A 82 -0.03 6.63 -12.95
CA LEU A 82 0.64 5.37 -12.63
C LEU A 82 1.61 4.92 -13.72
N LYS A 83 1.27 5.08 -15.01
CA LYS A 83 2.17 4.77 -16.13
C LYS A 83 3.42 5.67 -16.07
N ASN A 84 3.25 6.96 -15.78
CA ASN A 84 4.37 7.89 -15.66
C ASN A 84 5.26 7.55 -14.45
N LEU A 85 4.67 7.23 -13.29
CA LEU A 85 5.42 6.82 -12.10
C LEU A 85 6.25 5.55 -12.35
N LYS A 86 5.71 4.58 -13.08
CA LYS A 86 6.46 3.39 -13.48
C LYS A 86 7.64 3.71 -14.40
N LYS A 87 7.46 4.62 -15.36
CA LYS A 87 8.55 5.09 -16.24
C LYS A 87 9.67 5.79 -15.45
N LEU A 88 9.32 6.46 -14.34
CA LEU A 88 10.27 7.09 -13.43
C LEU A 88 10.94 6.09 -12.45
N GLY A 89 10.70 4.80 -12.59
CA GLY A 89 11.28 3.77 -11.72
C GLY A 89 10.64 3.66 -10.33
N LYS A 90 9.62 4.46 -9.99
CA LYS A 90 8.97 4.47 -8.65
C LYS A 90 8.17 3.21 -8.30
N GLY A 91 8.07 2.25 -9.20
CA GLY A 91 7.45 0.94 -8.96
C GLY A 91 8.45 -0.18 -8.73
N ILE A 92 9.75 0.10 -8.82
CA ILE A 92 10.82 -0.83 -8.49
C ILE A 92 11.11 -0.60 -7.01
N ASN A 93 10.90 -1.61 -6.18
CA ASN A 93 11.23 -1.53 -4.77
C ASN A 93 12.71 -1.94 -4.58
N PRO A 94 13.66 -1.00 -4.42
CA PRO A 94 15.05 -1.36 -4.15
C PRO A 94 15.23 -2.04 -2.79
N ARG A 95 14.22 -2.00 -1.92
CA ARG A 95 14.13 -2.71 -0.64
C ARG A 95 13.19 -3.90 -0.70
N ALA A 96 12.94 -4.46 -1.88
CA ALA A 96 12.28 -5.74 -1.97
C ALA A 96 13.07 -6.75 -1.11
N SER A 97 12.35 -7.53 -0.29
CA SER A 97 13.01 -8.55 0.53
C SER A 97 13.73 -9.52 -0.39
N SER A 98 15.02 -9.68 -0.19
CA SER A 98 15.73 -10.81 -0.75
C SER A 98 15.35 -12.08 0.01
N PRO A 99 15.33 -13.25 -0.66
CA PRO A 99 15.30 -14.52 0.03
C PRO A 99 16.48 -14.62 1.00
N VAL A 100 16.27 -15.27 2.15
CA VAL A 100 17.36 -15.63 3.06
C VAL A 100 18.29 -16.56 2.30
N SER A 101 19.58 -16.22 2.21
CA SER A 101 20.57 -17.05 1.53
C SER A 101 21.18 -18.08 2.49
N ASP A 102 21.78 -19.14 1.94
CA ASP A 102 22.52 -20.13 2.74
C ASP A 102 23.66 -19.48 3.55
N GLN A 103 24.27 -18.40 3.02
CA GLN A 103 25.30 -17.65 3.73
C GLN A 103 24.73 -16.87 4.93
N ASP A 104 23.50 -16.37 4.82
CA ASP A 104 22.83 -15.71 5.94
C ASP A 104 22.46 -16.72 7.03
N LEU A 105 21.96 -17.91 6.63
CA LEU A 105 21.68 -19.01 7.55
C LEU A 105 22.94 -19.45 8.29
N GLN A 106 24.04 -19.66 7.55
CA GLN A 106 25.33 -20.04 8.11
C GLN A 106 25.80 -19.06 9.19
N LYS A 107 25.74 -17.75 8.90
CA LYS A 107 26.07 -16.70 9.88
C LYS A 107 25.17 -16.72 11.10
N MET A 108 23.88 -17.01 10.94
CA MET A 108 22.93 -17.09 12.05
C MET A 108 23.22 -18.27 12.98
N TYR A 109 23.60 -19.43 12.43
CA TYR A 109 24.06 -20.58 13.20
C TYR A 109 25.40 -20.31 13.90
N GLU A 110 26.37 -19.71 13.22
CA GLU A 110 27.67 -19.33 13.79
C GLU A 110 27.53 -18.31 14.93
N ALA A 111 26.60 -17.36 14.80
CA ALA A 111 26.28 -16.39 15.84
C ALA A 111 25.43 -16.96 16.99
N GLN A 112 25.10 -18.26 16.96
CA GLN A 112 24.22 -18.95 17.91
C GLN A 112 22.87 -18.24 18.10
N THR A 113 22.37 -17.61 17.04
CA THR A 113 21.00 -17.05 17.00
C THR A 113 19.98 -18.08 16.51
N LEU A 114 20.47 -19.10 15.81
CA LEU A 114 19.79 -20.35 15.49
C LEU A 114 20.61 -21.52 16.07
N GLY A 115 19.97 -22.66 16.27
CA GLY A 115 20.56 -23.86 16.87
C GLY A 115 19.65 -24.49 17.90
N ASP A 116 19.99 -25.71 18.30
CA ASP A 116 19.29 -26.54 19.28
C ASP A 116 20.00 -26.58 20.65
N GLU A 117 21.11 -25.86 20.77
CA GLU A 117 21.97 -25.74 21.95
C GLU A 117 21.21 -25.35 23.24
N ASN A 118 20.18 -24.50 23.12
CA ASN A 118 19.33 -24.10 24.24
C ASN A 118 17.95 -23.61 23.76
N PRO A 119 16.93 -23.53 24.64
CA PRO A 119 15.57 -23.11 24.26
C PRO A 119 15.49 -21.73 23.60
N THR A 120 16.39 -20.82 23.95
CA THR A 120 16.47 -19.45 23.41
C THR A 120 16.88 -19.46 21.93
N ASN A 121 17.67 -20.44 21.51
CA ASN A 121 18.14 -20.61 20.13
C ASN A 121 17.16 -21.49 19.32
N LEU A 122 16.52 -22.44 19.99
CA LEU A 122 15.61 -23.41 19.38
C LEU A 122 14.33 -22.74 18.86
N ILE A 123 13.75 -21.83 19.64
CA ILE A 123 12.49 -21.14 19.28
C ILE A 123 12.64 -20.35 17.95
N PRO A 124 13.66 -19.48 17.77
CA PRO A 124 13.94 -18.82 16.50
C PRO A 124 14.17 -19.78 15.33
N SER A 125 14.83 -20.91 15.59
CA SER A 125 15.10 -21.96 14.59
C SER A 125 13.83 -22.62 14.08
N MET A 126 12.95 -23.04 15.00
CA MET A 126 11.65 -23.59 14.64
C MET A 126 10.79 -22.56 13.90
N TRP A 127 10.75 -21.31 14.36
CA TRP A 127 10.03 -20.23 13.69
C TRP A 127 10.52 -20.02 12.25
N LEU A 128 11.83 -20.04 12.03
CA LEU A 128 12.42 -19.88 10.71
C LEU A 128 12.10 -21.06 9.80
N ILE A 129 12.22 -22.30 10.28
CA ILE A 129 11.85 -23.52 9.55
C ILE A 129 10.37 -23.46 9.15
N PHE A 130 9.48 -23.10 10.08
CA PHE A 130 8.06 -23.01 9.78
C PHE A 130 7.74 -21.92 8.75
N THR A 131 8.40 -20.76 8.87
CA THR A 131 8.24 -19.65 7.93
C THR A 131 8.75 -20.02 6.54
N MET A 132 9.92 -20.68 6.43
CA MET A 132 10.53 -21.04 5.14
C MET A 132 9.82 -22.21 4.44
N HIS A 133 9.45 -23.26 5.17
CA HIS A 133 8.89 -24.47 4.57
C HIS A 133 7.37 -24.45 4.42
N PHE A 134 6.65 -23.75 5.30
CA PHE A 134 5.18 -23.68 5.25
C PHE A 134 4.66 -22.32 4.79
N GLY A 135 5.56 -21.35 4.53
CA GLY A 135 5.18 -20.02 4.06
C GLY A 135 4.33 -19.23 5.07
N MET A 136 4.48 -19.54 6.36
CA MET A 136 3.73 -18.86 7.43
C MET A 136 4.04 -17.37 7.42
N ARG A 137 3.00 -16.54 7.46
CA ARG A 137 3.19 -15.08 7.49
C ARG A 137 3.33 -14.61 8.93
N THR A 138 4.25 -13.67 9.15
CA THR A 138 4.43 -13.04 10.46
C THR A 138 3.10 -12.43 10.93
N GLY A 139 2.65 -12.82 12.13
CA GLY A 139 1.38 -12.38 12.69
C GLY A 139 0.65 -13.49 13.47
N LYS A 140 -0.68 -13.56 13.34
CA LYS A 140 -1.50 -14.53 14.08
C LYS A 140 -1.11 -15.99 13.83
N GLU A 141 -0.57 -16.29 12.65
CA GLU A 141 -0.14 -17.65 12.26
C GLU A 141 1.09 -18.10 13.04
N THR A 142 1.98 -17.17 13.42
CA THR A 142 3.24 -17.48 14.12
C THR A 142 3.18 -17.27 15.63
N HIS A 143 2.28 -16.42 16.14
CA HIS A 143 2.18 -16.08 17.57
C HIS A 143 1.23 -16.98 18.38
N ASN A 144 0.45 -17.84 17.72
CA ASN A 144 -0.49 -18.76 18.37
C ASN A 144 -0.01 -20.22 18.35
N LEU A 145 1.29 -20.44 18.10
CA LEU A 145 1.98 -21.73 18.24
C LEU A 145 2.54 -21.84 19.65
#